data_AF-A0A7W9FXD3-F1
#
_entry.id   AF-A0A7W9FXD3-F1
#
_cell.length_a   1.000
_cell.length_b   1.000
_cell.length_c   1.000
_cell.angle_alpha   90.00
_cell.angle_beta   90.00
_cell.angle_gamma   90.00
#
_symmetry.space_group_name_H-M   'P 1'
#
loop_
_entity.id
_entity.type
_entity.pdbx_description
1 polymer ?
#
loop_
_entity_poly.entity_id
_entity_poly.type
_entity_poly.pdbx_seq_one_letter_code
_entity_poly.pdbx_strand_id
1 'polypeptide(L)'
;MVEDPLATADALQITREVGFDHLLMGGKPYTTSCPLPFQADSVKTARDVTRSTLKGWGLHELSDDAALVVSELVTNAVRYAMYAAGRREIELLLMRVQPHVLLAVADPSDEVPCPKEPDFISENGRGLYIVETYSQCWGWDPLARGGKAVWALFRTEP
;
A
#
# COMPACT_ATOMS: atom_id res chain seq x y z
N MET A 1 22.90 7.22 -6.64
CA MET A 1 22.55 6.64 -5.32
C MET A 1 22.35 5.16 -5.57
N VAL A 2 23.13 4.31 -4.89
CA VAL A 2 23.03 2.86 -5.08
C VAL A 2 21.90 2.39 -4.16
N GLU A 3 20.79 1.97 -4.74
CA GLU A 3 19.72 1.27 -4.00
C GLU A 3 20.35 0.10 -3.25
N ASP A 4 20.05 -0.05 -1.96
CA ASP A 4 20.53 -1.18 -1.17
C ASP A 4 19.69 -2.43 -1.48
N PRO A 5 20.20 -3.40 -2.27
CA PRO A 5 19.40 -4.52 -2.73
C PRO A 5 19.10 -5.52 -1.60
N LEU A 6 19.93 -5.55 -0.55
CA LEU A 6 19.70 -6.41 0.62
C LEU A 6 18.50 -5.91 1.42
N ALA A 7 18.40 -4.60 1.60
CA ALA A 7 17.36 -3.99 2.41
C ALA A 7 15.97 -4.18 1.75
N THR A 8 15.88 -4.03 0.42
CA THR A 8 14.66 -4.35 -0.35
C THR A 8 14.31 -5.83 -0.28
N ALA A 9 15.32 -6.71 -0.35
CA ALA A 9 15.12 -8.16 -0.22
C ALA A 9 14.60 -8.54 1.17
N ASP A 10 15.05 -7.88 2.24
CA ASP A 10 14.59 -8.13 3.60
C ASP A 10 13.12 -7.70 3.80
N ALA A 11 12.70 -6.56 3.23
CA ALA A 11 11.31 -6.14 3.28
C ALA A 11 10.39 -7.10 2.50
N LEU A 12 10.83 -7.53 1.32
CA LEU A 12 10.16 -8.57 0.52
C LEU A 12 10.12 -9.90 1.28
N GLN A 13 11.20 -10.27 1.95
CA GLN A 13 11.28 -11.48 2.74
C GLN A 13 10.35 -11.40 3.95
N ILE A 14 10.19 -10.24 4.59
CA ILE A 14 9.22 -10.03 5.67
C ILE A 14 7.79 -10.19 5.16
N THR A 15 7.45 -9.66 3.97
CA THR A 15 6.13 -9.91 3.37
C THR A 15 5.88 -11.40 3.07
N ARG A 16 6.93 -12.15 2.68
CA ARG A 16 6.86 -13.59 2.39
C ARG A 16 6.87 -14.49 3.62
N GLU A 17 7.66 -14.17 4.64
CA GLU A 17 7.83 -14.97 5.87
C GLU A 17 6.68 -14.75 6.86
N VAL A 18 6.19 -13.52 6.95
CA VAL A 18 5.12 -13.16 7.89
C VAL A 18 3.76 -13.34 7.23
N GLY A 19 3.65 -13.07 5.93
CA GLY A 19 2.40 -13.08 5.20
C GLY A 19 1.52 -11.88 5.56
N PHE A 20 0.95 -11.21 4.55
CA PHE A 20 0.04 -10.08 4.78
C PHE A 20 -1.13 -10.44 5.70
N ASP A 21 -1.63 -11.67 5.66
CA ASP A 21 -2.66 -12.13 6.59
C ASP A 21 -2.26 -11.95 8.06
N HIS A 22 -1.03 -12.28 8.44
CA HIS A 22 -0.59 -12.11 9.83
C HIS A 22 -0.37 -10.64 10.20
N LEU A 23 0.02 -9.79 9.24
CA LEU A 23 0.18 -8.35 9.46
C LEU A 23 -1.16 -7.65 9.69
N LEU A 24 -2.20 -8.11 8.98
CA LEU A 24 -3.57 -7.58 9.08
C LEU A 24 -4.27 -8.02 10.38
N MET A 25 -3.86 -9.16 10.96
CA MET A 25 -4.41 -9.64 12.25
C MET A 25 -3.89 -8.87 13.48
N GLY A 26 -2.99 -7.89 13.28
CA GLY A 26 -2.46 -7.02 14.34
C GLY A 26 -1.45 -7.72 15.27
N GLY A 27 -0.63 -6.93 15.96
CA GLY A 27 0.26 -7.44 17.03
C GLY A 27 1.76 -7.14 16.89
N LYS A 28 2.19 -6.45 15.83
CA LYS A 28 3.57 -5.95 15.72
C LYS A 28 3.70 -4.49 16.18
N PRO A 29 4.79 -4.13 16.90
CA PRO A 29 5.08 -2.74 17.21
C PRO A 29 5.34 -1.95 15.92
N TYR A 30 4.95 -0.66 15.91
CA TYR A 30 5.03 0.22 14.73
C TYR A 30 4.21 -0.25 13.52
N THR A 31 3.04 -0.81 13.79
CA THR A 31 2.03 -1.11 12.79
C THR A 31 0.80 -0.22 13.01
N THR A 32 0.16 0.20 11.93
CA THR A 32 -1.15 0.84 11.97
C THR A 32 -2.00 0.24 10.88
N SER A 33 -3.17 -0.31 11.23
CA SER A 33 -4.18 -0.75 10.28
C SER A 33 -5.42 0.13 10.38
N CYS A 34 -6.08 0.33 9.25
CA CYS A 34 -7.31 1.11 9.16
C CYS A 34 -8.26 0.44 8.16
N PRO A 35 -9.42 -0.07 8.61
CA PRO A 35 -10.46 -0.51 7.70
C PRO A 35 -11.10 0.68 6.99
N LEU A 36 -11.38 0.51 5.70
CA LEU A 36 -11.86 1.53 4.78
C LEU A 36 -13.05 0.99 3.97
N PRO A 37 -14.22 1.64 3.98
CA PRO A 37 -15.35 1.23 3.15
C PRO A 37 -15.07 1.48 1.66
N PHE A 38 -15.84 0.86 0.75
CA PHE A 38 -15.79 1.14 -0.71
C PHE A 38 -16.45 2.47 -1.06
N GLN A 39 -15.86 3.57 -0.62
CA GLN A 39 -16.37 4.92 -0.84
C GLN A 39 -15.22 5.85 -1.22
N ALA A 40 -15.51 6.87 -2.03
CA ALA A 40 -14.49 7.84 -2.46
C ALA A 40 -13.82 8.55 -1.27
N ASP A 41 -14.57 8.80 -0.19
CA ASP A 41 -14.06 9.43 1.03
C ASP A 41 -12.96 8.61 1.72
N SER A 42 -12.92 7.29 1.50
CA SER A 42 -11.85 6.42 2.01
C SER A 42 -10.47 6.82 1.51
N VAL A 43 -10.37 7.42 0.33
CA VAL A 43 -9.09 7.94 -0.20
C VAL A 43 -8.57 9.08 0.69
N LYS A 44 -9.45 9.98 1.13
CA LYS A 44 -9.07 11.06 2.05
C LYS A 44 -8.67 10.49 3.41
N THR A 45 -9.48 9.59 3.98
CA THR A 45 -9.19 8.93 5.25
C THR A 45 -7.83 8.23 5.21
N ALA A 46 -7.53 7.51 4.12
CA ALA A 46 -6.27 6.80 3.94
C ALA A 46 -5.05 7.74 3.90
N ARG A 47 -5.17 8.91 3.24
CA ARG A 47 -4.13 9.96 3.28
C ARG A 47 -3.91 10.48 4.69
N ASP A 48 -4.99 10.83 5.39
CA ASP A 48 -4.92 11.45 6.71
C ASP A 48 -4.30 10.48 7.74
N VAL A 49 -4.70 9.20 7.70
CA VAL A 49 -4.12 8.13 8.51
C VAL A 49 -2.64 7.94 8.21
N THR A 50 -2.26 7.87 6.93
CA THR A 50 -0.86 7.73 6.51
C THR A 50 0.01 8.87 7.02
N ARG A 51 -0.41 10.12 6.82
CA ARG A 51 0.32 11.31 7.28
C ARG A 51 0.45 11.35 8.79
N SER A 52 -0.64 11.08 9.52
CA SER A 52 -0.64 11.07 10.98
C SER A 52 0.30 9.99 11.53
N THR A 53 0.28 8.80 10.93
CA THR A 53 1.11 7.66 11.33
C THR A 53 2.58 7.94 11.10
N LEU A 54 2.96 8.38 9.90
CA LEU A 54 4.35 8.71 9.56
C LEU A 54 4.89 9.85 10.44
N LYS A 55 4.08 10.88 10.70
CA LYS A 55 4.44 11.94 11.65
C LYS A 55 4.65 11.39 13.05
N GLY A 56 3.78 10.50 13.53
CA GLY A 56 3.92 9.82 14.82
C GLY A 56 5.18 8.95 14.91
N TRP A 57 5.68 8.44 13.79
CA TRP A 57 6.93 7.69 13.70
C TRP A 57 8.18 8.56 13.48
N GLY A 58 8.01 9.88 13.35
CA GLY A 58 9.09 10.83 13.05
C GLY A 58 9.48 10.90 11.57
N LEU A 59 8.75 10.23 10.68
CA LEU A 59 9.03 10.07 9.24
C LEU A 59 8.23 11.06 8.39
N HIS A 60 8.10 12.30 8.87
CA HIS A 60 7.26 13.32 8.25
C HIS A 60 7.68 13.68 6.82
N GLU A 61 8.96 13.53 6.47
CA GLU A 61 9.49 13.80 5.12
C GLU A 61 8.89 12.88 4.05
N LEU A 62 8.50 11.64 4.40
CA LEU A 62 7.86 10.70 3.48
C LEU A 62 6.36 10.96 3.29
N SER A 63 5.77 11.88 4.06
CA SER A 63 4.31 11.95 4.20
C SER A 63 3.58 12.34 2.93
N ASP A 64 4.16 13.18 2.08
CA ASP A 64 3.53 13.60 0.83
C ASP A 64 3.51 12.48 -0.20
N ASP A 65 4.67 11.88 -0.47
CA ASP A 65 4.82 10.80 -1.44
C ASP A 65 4.05 9.53 -1.00
N ALA A 66 4.15 9.16 0.27
CA ALA A 66 3.40 8.04 0.83
C ALA A 66 1.89 8.25 0.76
N ALA A 67 1.41 9.47 1.05
CA ALA A 67 -0.02 9.78 0.95
C ALA A 67 -0.52 9.76 -0.50
N LEU A 68 0.31 10.21 -1.45
CA LEU A 68 0.00 10.12 -2.87
C LEU A 68 -0.13 8.66 -3.32
N VAL A 69 0.86 7.83 -3.01
CA VAL A 69 0.86 6.40 -3.33
C VAL A 69 -0.34 5.68 -2.72
N VAL A 70 -0.63 5.91 -1.43
CA VAL A 70 -1.80 5.34 -0.76
C VAL A 70 -3.11 5.80 -1.41
N SER A 71 -3.17 7.03 -1.91
CA SER A 71 -4.37 7.52 -2.62
C SER A 71 -4.64 6.71 -3.89
N GLU A 72 -3.59 6.44 -4.67
CA GLU A 72 -3.70 5.66 -5.90
C GLU A 72 -4.07 4.19 -5.60
N LEU A 73 -3.45 3.59 -4.58
CA LEU A 73 -3.75 2.22 -4.18
C LEU A 73 -5.20 2.07 -3.70
N VAL A 74 -5.68 2.97 -2.84
CA VAL A 74 -7.07 2.95 -2.34
C VAL A 74 -8.06 3.29 -3.44
N THR A 75 -7.73 4.21 -4.36
CA THR A 75 -8.59 4.51 -5.52
C THR A 75 -8.75 3.27 -6.42
N ASN A 76 -7.67 2.53 -6.67
CA ASN A 76 -7.73 1.27 -7.40
C ASN A 76 -8.58 0.24 -6.66
N ALA A 77 -8.39 0.06 -5.35
CA ALA A 77 -9.19 -0.86 -4.56
C ALA A 77 -10.70 -0.50 -4.58
N VAL A 78 -11.05 0.79 -4.39
CA VAL A 78 -12.43 1.26 -4.45
C VAL A 78 -13.06 1.00 -5.83
N ARG A 79 -12.31 1.24 -6.91
CA ARG A 79 -12.81 1.12 -8.28
C ARG A 79 -13.01 -0.33 -8.73
N TYR A 80 -12.05 -1.20 -8.41
CA TYR A 80 -12.00 -2.55 -8.99
C TYR A 80 -12.53 -3.62 -8.04
N ALA A 81 -12.44 -3.43 -6.72
CA ALA A 81 -12.87 -4.44 -5.76
C ALA A 81 -14.33 -4.31 -5.28
N MET A 82 -15.02 -3.23 -5.63
CA MET A 82 -16.44 -3.04 -5.28
C MET A 82 -17.37 -4.14 -5.84
N TYR A 83 -16.95 -4.83 -6.90
CA TYR A 83 -17.72 -5.90 -7.54
C TYR A 83 -17.35 -7.31 -7.05
N ALA A 84 -16.35 -7.43 -6.17
CA ALA A 84 -15.93 -8.71 -5.62
C ALA A 84 -17.02 -9.33 -4.73
N ALA A 85 -17.12 -10.66 -4.78
CA ALA A 85 -18.09 -11.41 -3.99
C ALA A 85 -17.72 -11.39 -2.50
N GLY A 86 -18.67 -10.93 -1.67
CA GLY A 86 -18.45 -10.73 -0.24
C GLY A 86 -17.98 -9.31 0.04
N ARG A 87 -18.87 -8.48 0.59
CA ARG A 87 -18.66 -7.07 0.93
C ARG A 87 -17.66 -6.90 2.09
N ARG A 88 -16.40 -7.28 1.91
CA ARG A 88 -15.33 -7.08 2.89
C ARG A 88 -14.68 -5.74 2.64
N GLU A 89 -14.41 -5.00 3.70
CA GLU A 89 -13.78 -3.68 3.62
C GLU A 89 -12.38 -3.73 3.00
N ILE A 90 -11.94 -2.60 2.48
CA ILE A 90 -10.53 -2.38 2.12
C ILE A 90 -9.76 -2.22 3.43
N GLU A 91 -8.54 -2.72 3.51
CA GLU A 91 -7.72 -2.59 4.71
C GLU A 91 -6.41 -1.89 4.36
N LEU A 92 -6.21 -0.69 4.89
CA LEU A 92 -4.93 0.01 4.82
C LEU A 92 -4.03 -0.49 5.95
N LEU A 93 -2.78 -0.79 5.62
CA LEU A 93 -1.75 -1.21 6.55
C LEU A 93 -0.49 -0.37 6.34
N LEU A 94 0.05 0.16 7.43
CA LEU A 94 1.37 0.78 7.50
C LEU A 94 2.22 -0.01 8.47
N MET A 95 3.46 -0.27 8.10
CA MET A 95 4.43 -0.93 8.97
C MET A 95 5.80 -0.28 8.85
N ARG A 96 6.39 0.09 9.98
CA ARG A 96 7.80 0.47 10.01
C ARG A 96 8.67 -0.78 10.10
N VAL A 97 9.48 -1.00 9.09
CA VAL A 97 10.43 -2.11 8.99
C VAL A 97 11.79 -1.52 8.66
N GLN A 98 12.56 -1.08 9.67
CA GLN A 98 13.81 -0.34 9.42
C GLN A 98 14.75 -1.12 8.47
N PRO A 99 15.36 -0.44 7.48
CA PRO A 99 15.34 1.00 7.20
C PRO A 99 14.20 1.47 6.25
N HIS A 100 13.04 0.83 6.31
CA HIS A 100 11.91 1.08 5.42
C HIS A 100 10.58 1.30 6.15
N VAL A 101 9.60 1.75 5.37
CA VAL A 101 8.17 1.67 5.65
C VAL A 101 7.50 0.89 4.54
N LEU A 102 6.71 -0.10 4.93
CA LEU A 102 5.80 -0.81 4.06
C LEU A 102 4.40 -0.18 4.16
N LEU A 103 3.84 0.20 3.03
CA LEU A 103 2.44 0.59 2.89
C LEU A 103 1.73 -0.49 2.11
N ALA A 104 0.56 -0.94 2.56
CA ALA A 104 -0.22 -1.94 1.85
C ALA A 104 -1.71 -1.64 1.90
N VAL A 105 -2.40 -1.99 0.83
CA VAL A 105 -3.85 -1.91 0.70
C VAL A 105 -4.35 -3.30 0.33
N ALA A 106 -5.09 -3.92 1.24
CA ALA A 106 -5.75 -5.19 1.01
C ALA A 106 -7.19 -4.95 0.53
N ASP A 107 -7.60 -5.68 -0.51
CA ASP A 107 -8.93 -5.62 -1.08
C ASP A 107 -9.43 -7.03 -1.44
N PRO A 108 -10.76 -7.26 -1.50
CA PRO A 108 -11.32 -8.59 -1.73
C PRO A 108 -11.27 -9.06 -3.19
N SER A 109 -10.75 -8.27 -4.12
CA SER A 109 -10.65 -8.66 -5.53
C SER A 109 -9.39 -9.47 -5.80
N ASP A 110 -9.57 -10.60 -6.48
CA ASP A 110 -8.47 -11.43 -6.99
C ASP A 110 -7.91 -10.90 -8.33
N GLU A 111 -8.42 -9.77 -8.85
CA GLU A 111 -7.90 -9.16 -10.06
C GLU A 111 -6.48 -8.64 -9.84
N VAL A 112 -5.54 -9.15 -10.65
CA VAL A 112 -4.14 -8.77 -10.60
C VAL A 112 -3.96 -7.29 -10.99
N PRO A 113 -3.22 -6.49 -10.20
CA PRO A 113 -2.86 -5.13 -10.59
C PRO A 113 -2.05 -5.16 -11.89
N CYS A 114 -2.61 -4.59 -12.96
CA CYS A 114 -1.96 -4.51 -14.25
C CYS A 114 -1.56 -3.05 -14.51
N PRO A 115 -0.25 -2.72 -14.51
CA PRO A 115 0.21 -1.40 -14.95
C PRO A 115 -0.28 -1.16 -16.37
N LYS A 116 -0.94 -0.02 -16.58
CA LYS A 116 -1.30 0.45 -17.93
C LYS A 116 -0.42 1.64 -18.24
N GLU A 117 0.16 1.67 -19.45
CA GLU A 117 0.86 2.87 -19.90
C GLU A 117 -0.09 4.07 -19.82
N PRO A 118 0.33 5.18 -19.20
CA PRO A 118 -0.52 6.35 -19.09
C PRO A 118 -0.73 6.96 -20.47
N ASP A 119 -1.95 6.86 -21.00
CA ASP A 119 -2.30 7.53 -22.24
C ASP A 119 -2.46 9.04 -21.96
N PHE A 120 -1.87 9.90 -22.78
CA PHE A 120 -1.78 11.35 -22.53
C PHE A 120 -3.15 12.04 -22.41
N ILE A 121 -4.20 11.37 -22.89
CA ILE A 121 -5.58 11.87 -23.00
C ILE A 121 -6.50 11.27 -21.91
N SER A 122 -6.09 10.17 -21.26
CA SER A 122 -6.90 9.44 -20.29
C SER A 122 -6.23 9.42 -18.91
N GLU A 123 -6.96 9.84 -17.87
CA GLU A 123 -6.54 9.67 -16.48
C GLU A 123 -6.50 8.18 -16.04
N ASN A 124 -7.11 7.28 -16.82
CA ASN A 124 -7.05 5.84 -16.54
C ASN A 124 -5.66 5.30 -16.87
N GLY A 125 -4.94 4.82 -15.85
CA GLY A 125 -3.66 4.10 -16.00
C GLY A 125 -2.49 4.72 -15.23
N ARG A 126 -2.60 5.98 -14.78
CA ARG A 126 -1.52 6.67 -14.05
C ARG A 126 -1.28 6.14 -12.64
N GLY A 127 -2.26 5.49 -12.02
CA GLY A 127 -2.15 5.13 -10.60
C GLY A 127 -0.94 4.26 -10.28
N LEU A 128 -0.73 3.17 -11.02
CA LEU A 128 0.45 2.32 -10.81
C LEU A 128 1.75 2.95 -11.30
N TYR A 129 1.69 3.86 -12.27
CA TYR A 129 2.86 4.66 -12.68
C TYR A 129 3.32 5.61 -11.56
N ILE A 130 2.38 6.23 -10.84
CA ILE A 130 2.68 7.05 -9.66
C ILE A 130 3.28 6.16 -8.56
N VAL A 131 2.69 4.99 -8.30
CA VAL A 131 3.24 4.02 -7.33
C VAL A 131 4.68 3.65 -7.68
N GLU A 132 4.95 3.29 -8.93
CA GLU A 132 6.30 2.98 -9.43
C GLU A 132 7.27 4.16 -9.27
N THR A 133 6.82 5.39 -9.55
CA THR A 133 7.69 6.58 -9.55
C THR A 133 8.09 7.03 -8.14
N TYR A 134 7.19 6.89 -7.17
CA TYR A 134 7.36 7.46 -5.82
C TYR A 134 7.74 6.42 -4.74
N SER A 135 7.67 5.13 -5.05
CA SER A 135 8.12 4.07 -4.15
C SER A 135 9.49 3.54 -4.58
N GLN A 136 10.23 2.96 -3.63
CA GLN A 136 11.47 2.25 -3.95
C GLN A 136 11.18 0.98 -4.74
N CYS A 137 10.11 0.28 -4.36
CA CYS A 137 9.55 -0.83 -5.10
C CYS A 137 8.11 -1.05 -4.63
N TRP A 138 7.36 -1.79 -5.43
CA TRP A 138 5.99 -2.18 -5.09
C TRP A 138 5.69 -3.57 -5.65
N GLY A 139 4.59 -4.15 -5.21
CA GLY A 139 4.13 -5.45 -5.67
C GLY A 139 2.74 -5.77 -5.18
N TRP A 140 2.36 -7.04 -5.34
CA TRP A 140 1.09 -7.55 -4.83
C TRP A 140 1.22 -9.03 -4.45
N ASP A 141 0.42 -9.43 -3.46
CA ASP A 141 0.36 -10.81 -2.97
C ASP A 141 -1.09 -11.23 -2.74
N PRO A 142 -1.48 -12.47 -3.12
CA PRO A 142 -2.80 -13.01 -2.78
C PRO A 142 -2.91 -13.25 -1.27
N LEU A 143 -4.12 -13.10 -0.73
CA LEU A 143 -4.41 -13.34 0.68
C LEU A 143 -5.03 -14.73 0.87
N ALA A 144 -4.67 -15.43 1.96
CA ALA A 144 -5.19 -16.76 2.27
C ALA A 144 -6.71 -16.78 2.45
N ARG A 145 -7.28 -15.64 2.88
CA ARG A 145 -8.72 -15.43 3.03
C ARG A 145 -9.46 -15.09 1.72
N GLY A 146 -8.77 -15.02 0.59
CA GLY A 146 -9.25 -14.49 -0.69
C GLY A 146 -9.06 -12.96 -0.78
N GLY A 147 -8.91 -12.47 -2.02
CA GLY A 147 -8.46 -11.10 -2.31
C GLY A 147 -6.94 -10.99 -2.39
N LYS A 148 -6.45 -9.75 -2.42
CA LYS A 148 -5.02 -9.44 -2.55
C LYS A 148 -4.62 -8.27 -1.66
N ALA A 149 -3.33 -8.15 -1.41
CA ALA A 149 -2.70 -6.95 -0.91
C ALA A 149 -1.79 -6.36 -1.99
N VAL A 150 -1.99 -5.08 -2.31
CA VAL A 150 -1.05 -4.30 -3.13
C VAL A 150 -0.22 -3.44 -2.20
N TRP A 151 1.10 -3.45 -2.36
CA TRP A 151 2.00 -2.83 -1.39
C TRP A 151 3.11 -2.04 -2.06
N ALA A 152 3.65 -1.06 -1.35
CA ALA A 152 4.76 -0.20 -1.77
C ALA A 152 5.72 0.03 -0.61
N LEU A 153 7.02 0.08 -0.93
CA LEU A 153 8.11 0.25 0.03
C LEU A 153 8.73 1.64 -0.10
N PHE A 154 9.00 2.27 1.04
CA PHE A 154 9.67 3.57 1.15
C PHE A 154 10.89 3.44 2.04
N ARG A 155 12.01 4.05 1.66
CA ARG A 155 13.21 4.12 2.51
C ARG A 155 13.04 5.21 3.58
N THR A 156 13.41 4.93 4.83
CA THR A 156 13.28 5.89 5.95
C THR A 156 14.42 6.90 6.04
N GLU A 157 15.49 6.69 5.27
CA GLU A 157 16.68 7.55 5.21
C GLU A 157 17.02 7.82 3.73
N PRO A 158 17.52 9.03 3.39
CA PRO A 158 18.02 9.34 2.04
C PRO A 158 19.23 8.50 1.61
#